data_AF-A0A947FHX1-F1
#
_entry.id   AF-A0A947FHX1-F1
#
_cell.length_a   1.000
_cell.length_b   1.000
_cell.length_c   1.000
_cell.angle_alpha   90.00
_cell.angle_beta   90.00
_cell.angle_gamma   90.00
#
_symmetry.space_group_name_H-M   'P 1'
#
loop_
_entity.id
_entity.type
_entity.pdbx_description
1 polymer ?
#
loop_
_entity_poly.entity_id
_entity_poly.type
_entity_poly.pdbx_seq_one_letter_code
_entity_poly.pdbx_strand_id
1 'polypeptide(L)'
;KFIEIAVSGATDDASARRVGLSIANSPLVKTAIAGGDANWGRVVMAVGKAGEPADRDRLSIGFGGTWAAKDGQPLADYDEAPVAKHLEGQDIRIDVDLGMGDGRAVVWTCDLTHGYVSINADYRS
;
A
#
# COMPACT_ATOMS: atom_id res chain seq x y z
N LYS A 1 6.77 -3.65 -11.45
CA LYS A 1 5.69 -2.65 -11.39
C LYS A 1 6.15 -1.40 -10.65
N PHE A 2 5.79 -0.22 -11.15
CA PHE A 2 5.91 1.06 -10.44
C PHE A 2 4.74 1.21 -9.47
N ILE A 3 5.02 1.59 -8.22
CA ILE A 3 4.00 1.66 -7.17
C ILE A 3 3.98 3.06 -6.58
N GLU A 4 2.85 3.73 -6.69
CA GLU A 4 2.52 4.97 -5.99
C GLU A 4 1.69 4.66 -4.76
N ILE A 5 2.11 5.18 -3.61
CA ILE A 5 1.39 5.08 -2.34
C ILE A 5 0.99 6.49 -1.94
N ALA A 6 -0.31 6.78 -2.01
CA ALA A 6 -0.89 8.03 -1.57
C ALA A 6 -1.49 7.85 -0.18
N VAL A 7 -0.92 8.56 0.79
CA VAL A 7 -1.40 8.59 2.18
C VAL A 7 -2.08 9.93 2.44
N SER A 8 -3.31 9.89 2.94
CA SER A 8 -4.07 11.03 3.44
C SER A 8 -4.56 10.78 4.86
N GLY A 9 -5.17 11.81 5.46
CA GLY A 9 -5.81 11.64 6.77
C GLY A 9 -4.82 11.54 7.93
N ALA A 10 -3.53 11.81 7.75
CA ALA A 10 -2.57 11.72 8.84
C ALA A 10 -2.65 12.93 9.78
N THR A 11 -2.00 12.86 10.94
CA THR A 11 -1.92 14.00 11.87
C THR A 11 -1.16 15.19 11.28
N ASP A 12 -0.16 14.92 10.43
CA ASP A 12 0.58 15.89 9.64
C ASP A 12 1.25 15.21 8.43
N ASP A 13 1.84 15.98 7.51
CA ASP A 13 2.50 15.47 6.29
C ASP A 13 3.71 14.59 6.61
N ALA A 14 4.40 14.83 7.73
CA ALA A 14 5.56 14.04 8.14
C ALA A 14 5.14 12.64 8.61
N SER A 15 4.03 12.55 9.33
CA SER A 15 3.37 11.31 9.72
C SER A 15 2.89 10.53 8.50
N ALA A 16 2.19 11.19 7.57
CA ALA A 16 1.76 10.59 6.30
C ALA A 16 2.96 10.00 5.53
N ARG A 17 4.07 10.75 5.46
CA ARG A 17 5.29 10.29 4.78
C ARG A 17 5.93 9.08 5.46
N ARG A 18 5.96 9.03 6.79
CA ARG A 18 6.51 7.88 7.54
C ARG A 18 5.66 6.63 7.34
N VAL A 19 4.33 6.77 7.35
CA VAL A 19 3.40 5.67 7.00
C VAL A 19 3.62 5.21 5.55
N GLY A 20 3.68 6.13 4.60
CA GLY A 20 3.93 5.82 3.19
C GLY A 20 5.23 5.03 3.02
N LEU A 21 6.33 5.48 3.63
CA LEU A 21 7.62 4.77 3.57
C LEU A 21 7.57 3.39 4.24
N SER A 22 6.81 3.21 5.31
CA SER A 22 6.62 1.89 5.93
C SER A 22 5.93 0.89 4.98
N ILE A 23 4.91 1.35 4.25
CA ILE A 23 4.23 0.57 3.20
C ILE A 23 5.19 0.29 2.05
N ALA A 24 5.88 1.33 1.56
CA ALA A 24 6.80 1.27 0.42
C ALA A 24 7.95 0.28 0.61
N ASN A 25 8.41 0.13 1.85
CA ASN A 25 9.51 -0.76 2.24
C ASN A 25 9.05 -2.13 2.76
N SER A 26 7.75 -2.41 2.77
CA SER A 26 7.23 -3.70 3.24
C SER A 26 7.42 -4.81 2.18
N PRO A 27 8.25 -5.85 2.45
CA PRO A 27 8.44 -6.95 1.50
C PRO A 27 7.13 -7.69 1.20
N LEU A 28 6.24 -7.79 2.19
CA LEU A 28 4.94 -8.43 2.04
C LEU A 28 4.03 -7.65 1.08
N VAL A 29 4.02 -6.32 1.15
CA VAL A 29 3.25 -5.49 0.20
C VAL A 29 3.87 -5.61 -1.19
N LYS A 30 5.20 -5.44 -1.29
CA LYS A 30 5.92 -5.49 -2.57
C LYS A 30 5.75 -6.83 -3.30
N THR A 31 5.72 -7.96 -2.57
CA THR A 31 5.49 -9.29 -3.16
C THR A 31 4.02 -9.54 -3.50
N ALA A 32 3.07 -9.00 -2.74
CA ALA A 32 1.65 -9.07 -3.11
C ALA A 32 1.39 -8.38 -4.46
N ILE A 33 1.93 -7.16 -4.64
CA ILE A 33 1.80 -6.43 -5.91
C ILE A 33 2.52 -7.14 -7.06
N ALA A 34 3.69 -7.76 -6.81
CA ALA A 34 4.37 -8.60 -7.79
C ALA A 34 3.47 -9.76 -8.27
N GLY A 35 2.72 -10.38 -7.35
CA GLY A 35 1.79 -11.47 -7.62
C GLY A 35 0.43 -11.04 -8.15
N GLY A 36 0.15 -9.74 -8.28
CA GLY A 36 -1.17 -9.24 -8.68
C GLY A 36 -2.24 -9.42 -7.59
N ASP A 37 -1.84 -9.53 -6.32
CA ASP A 37 -2.72 -9.75 -5.17
C ASP A 37 -3.01 -8.42 -4.45
N ALA A 38 -4.29 -8.06 -4.34
CA ALA A 38 -4.81 -6.86 -3.70
C ALA A 38 -4.91 -6.99 -2.16
N ASN A 39 -3.85 -7.49 -1.54
CA ASN A 39 -3.88 -7.86 -0.13
C ASN A 39 -3.81 -6.63 0.80
N TRP A 40 -4.95 -5.99 1.02
CA TRP A 40 -5.06 -4.82 1.90
C TRP A 40 -4.66 -5.14 3.35
N GLY A 41 -4.81 -6.37 3.82
CA GLY A 41 -4.33 -6.79 5.15
C GLY A 41 -2.82 -6.62 5.34
N ARG A 42 -2.02 -6.84 4.28
CA ARG A 42 -0.57 -6.55 4.30
C ARG A 42 -0.27 -5.05 4.34
N VAL A 43 -1.15 -4.23 3.78
CA VAL A 43 -1.07 -2.76 3.87
C VAL A 43 -1.41 -2.30 5.29
N VAL A 44 -2.48 -2.81 5.91
CA VAL A 44 -2.83 -2.55 7.32
C VAL A 44 -1.66 -2.88 8.25
N MET A 45 -1.04 -4.06 8.07
CA MET A 45 0.14 -4.45 8.85
C MET A 45 1.29 -3.44 8.67
N ALA A 46 1.52 -2.97 7.44
CA ALA A 46 2.58 -2.01 7.16
C ALA A 46 2.29 -0.61 7.76
N VAL A 47 1.03 -0.18 7.78
CA VAL A 47 0.60 1.03 8.51
C VAL A 47 0.86 0.85 10.01
N GLY A 48 0.43 -0.27 10.60
CA GLY A 48 0.55 -0.53 12.05
C GLY A 48 2.00 -0.56 12.56
N LYS A 49 2.96 -1.03 11.74
CA LYS A 49 4.39 -1.03 12.11
C LYS A 49 5.10 0.30 11.86
N ALA A 50 4.43 1.32 11.33
CA ALA A 50 5.06 2.59 10.96
C ALA A 50 5.52 3.43 12.17
N GLY A 51 5.02 3.13 13.37
CA GLY A 51 5.29 3.90 14.59
C GLY A 51 4.55 5.24 14.65
N GLU A 52 3.54 5.42 13.78
CA GLU A 52 2.73 6.64 13.69
C GLU A 52 1.33 6.44 14.27
N PRO A 53 0.65 7.54 14.69
CA PRO A 53 -0.75 7.48 15.07
C PRO A 53 -1.61 6.90 13.95
N ALA A 54 -2.26 5.78 14.22
CA ALA A 54 -3.21 5.15 13.33
C ALA A 54 -4.32 4.52 14.18
N ASP A 55 -5.56 4.76 13.77
CA ASP A 55 -6.73 4.10 14.33
C ASP A 55 -7.24 3.07 13.31
N ARG A 56 -7.28 1.81 13.74
CA ARG A 56 -7.75 0.71 12.89
C ARG A 56 -9.16 0.96 12.38
N ASP A 57 -10.03 1.51 13.23
CA ASP A 57 -11.46 1.64 12.94
C ASP A 57 -11.77 2.87 12.05
N ARG A 58 -10.73 3.64 11.67
CA ARG A 58 -10.82 4.80 10.75
C ARG A 58 -10.06 4.59 9.45
N LEU A 59 -9.24 3.54 9.40
CA LEU A 59 -8.36 3.25 8.27
C LEU A 59 -9.15 2.81 7.04
N SER A 60 -8.91 3.47 5.91
CA SER A 60 -9.43 3.09 4.60
C SER A 60 -8.28 2.77 3.64
N ILE A 61 -8.43 1.71 2.84
CA ILE A 61 -7.41 1.25 1.89
C ILE A 61 -8.06 0.94 0.54
N GLY A 62 -7.45 1.42 -0.52
CA GLY A 62 -7.89 1.19 -1.90
C GLY A 62 -6.72 0.97 -2.86
N PHE A 63 -7.08 0.53 -4.06
CA PHE A 63 -6.16 0.29 -5.16
C PHE A 63 -6.76 0.86 -6.44
N GLY A 64 -5.99 1.70 -7.15
CA GLY A 64 -6.45 2.29 -8.42
C GLY A 64 -7.75 3.11 -8.28
N GLY A 65 -7.97 3.75 -7.13
CA GLY A 65 -9.21 4.48 -6.85
C GLY A 65 -10.42 3.63 -6.44
N THR A 66 -10.28 2.30 -6.36
CA THR A 66 -11.31 1.40 -5.82
C THR A 66 -10.98 1.04 -4.36
N TRP A 67 -11.89 1.34 -3.45
CA TRP A 67 -11.73 1.04 -2.03
C TRP A 67 -11.97 -0.45 -1.76
N ALA A 68 -11.06 -1.11 -1.05
CA ALA A 68 -11.22 -2.50 -0.60
C ALA A 68 -11.69 -2.57 0.86
N ALA A 69 -11.25 -1.61 1.68
CA ALA A 69 -11.70 -1.43 3.05
C ALA A 69 -11.95 0.05 3.33
N LYS A 70 -12.98 0.35 4.11
CA LYS A 70 -13.29 1.68 4.64
C LYS A 70 -13.63 1.60 6.12
N ASP A 71 -13.22 2.61 6.88
CA ASP A 71 -13.51 2.73 8.30
C ASP A 71 -13.21 1.43 9.08
N GLY A 72 -12.05 0.83 8.78
CA GLY A 72 -11.57 -0.39 9.41
C GLY A 72 -12.28 -1.68 9.02
N GLN A 73 -13.25 -1.63 8.10
CA GLN A 73 -14.04 -2.79 7.67
C GLN A 73 -13.92 -3.04 6.16
N PRO A 74 -13.96 -4.31 5.71
CA PRO A 74 -14.17 -4.61 4.29
C PRO A 74 -15.49 -4.01 3.80
N LEU A 75 -15.54 -3.56 2.54
CA LEU A 75 -16.81 -3.14 1.95
C LEU A 75 -17.72 -4.36 1.71
N ALA A 76 -18.98 -4.25 2.11
CA ALA A 76 -19.96 -5.34 1.97
C ALA A 76 -20.27 -5.67 0.50
N ASP A 77 -20.13 -4.68 -0.37
CA ASP A 77 -20.36 -4.71 -1.81
C ASP A 77 -19.05 -4.59 -2.61
N TYR A 78 -17.93 -5.02 -2.02
CA TYR A 78 -16.63 -4.97 -2.67
C TYR A 78 -16.61 -5.77 -3.99
N ASP A 79 -16.41 -5.07 -5.11
CA ASP A 79 -16.13 -5.66 -6.41
C ASP A 79 -14.61 -5.69 -6.64
N GLU A 80 -14.06 -6.90 -6.72
CA GLU A 80 -12.63 -7.12 -6.93
C GLU A 80 -12.21 -6.92 -8.40
N ALA A 81 -13.13 -7.04 -9.36
CA ALA A 81 -12.82 -6.97 -10.79
C ALA A 81 -12.05 -5.70 -11.21
N PRO A 82 -12.44 -4.47 -10.81
CA PRO A 82 -11.68 -3.27 -11.14
C PRO A 82 -10.29 -3.25 -10.50
N VAL A 83 -10.14 -3.80 -9.29
CA VAL A 83 -8.85 -3.88 -8.59
C VAL A 83 -7.93 -4.89 -9.28
N ALA A 84 -8.43 -6.08 -9.61
CA ALA A 84 -7.68 -7.10 -10.34
C ALA A 84 -7.16 -6.55 -11.68
N LYS A 85 -8.04 -5.90 -12.46
CA LYS A 85 -7.67 -5.24 -13.71
C LYS A 85 -6.61 -4.14 -13.52
N HIS A 86 -6.72 -3.33 -12.47
CA HIS A 86 -5.70 -2.33 -12.14
C HIS A 86 -4.35 -2.99 -11.82
N LEU A 87 -4.36 -4.10 -11.07
CA LEU A 87 -3.16 -4.82 -10.71
C LEU A 87 -2.50 -5.55 -11.89
N GLU A 88 -3.17 -5.80 -13.01
CA GLU A 88 -2.53 -6.28 -14.25
C GLU A 88 -1.60 -5.22 -14.88
N GLY A 89 -1.82 -3.94 -14.56
CA GLY A 89 -1.04 -2.81 -15.06
C GLY A 89 0.40 -2.75 -14.52
N GLN A 90 1.17 -1.82 -15.10
CA GLN A 90 2.54 -1.52 -14.65
C GLN A 90 2.61 -0.42 -13.60
N ASP A 91 1.64 0.50 -13.61
CA ASP A 91 1.53 1.64 -12.70
C ASP A 91 0.44 1.37 -11.65
N ILE A 92 0.87 1.00 -10.45
CA ILE A 92 -0.01 0.60 -9.37
C ILE A 92 -0.14 1.74 -8.38
N ARG A 93 -1.35 2.25 -8.22
CA ARG A 93 -1.71 3.15 -7.12
C ARG A 93 -2.30 2.40 -5.94
N ILE A 94 -1.81 2.69 -4.74
CA ILE A 94 -2.38 2.30 -3.44
C ILE A 94 -2.82 3.57 -2.72
N ASP A 95 -4.08 3.62 -2.33
CA ASP A 95 -4.68 4.73 -1.59
C ASP A 95 -4.84 4.31 -0.12
N VAL A 96 -4.37 5.15 0.81
CA VAL A 96 -4.51 4.94 2.25
C VAL A 96 -5.00 6.21 2.90
N ASP A 97 -6.13 6.14 3.59
CA ASP A 97 -6.65 7.24 4.40
C ASP A 97 -6.68 6.85 5.88
N LEU A 98 -5.98 7.62 6.72
CA LEU A 98 -5.88 7.36 8.16
C LEU A 98 -7.04 7.99 8.94
N GLY A 99 -7.75 8.96 8.36
CA GLY A 99 -8.86 9.67 9.00
C GLY A 99 -8.50 10.53 10.22
N MET A 100 -7.25 10.64 10.63
CA MET A 100 -6.77 11.31 11.86
C MET A 100 -6.55 12.83 11.74
N GLY A 101 -6.51 13.40 10.54
CA GLY A 101 -6.23 14.82 10.32
C GLY A 101 -6.12 15.19 8.83
N ASP A 102 -5.38 16.25 8.50
CA ASP A 102 -5.25 16.75 7.12
C ASP A 102 -3.90 16.43 6.45
N GLY A 103 -3.03 15.70 7.17
CA GLY A 103 -1.70 15.34 6.72
C GLY A 103 -1.72 14.40 5.51
N ARG A 104 -0.84 14.67 4.54
CA ARG A 104 -0.79 13.97 3.26
C ARG A 104 0.62 13.80 2.72
N ALA A 105 0.87 12.67 2.07
CA ALA A 105 2.13 12.40 1.39
C ALA A 105 1.93 11.40 0.25
N VAL A 106 2.75 11.53 -0.79
CA VAL A 106 2.89 10.51 -1.84
C VAL A 106 4.32 9.98 -1.78
N VAL A 107 4.46 8.66 -1.81
CA VAL A 107 5.75 8.00 -1.94
C VAL A 107 5.71 6.97 -3.06
N TRP A 108 6.88 6.70 -3.64
CA TRP A 108 7.00 5.75 -4.74
C TRP A 108 7.94 4.60 -4.38
N THR A 109 7.64 3.42 -4.91
CA THR A 109 8.46 2.21 -4.80
C THR A 109 8.24 1.33 -6.02
N CYS A 110 8.79 0.12 -5.98
CA CYS A 110 8.52 -0.94 -6.94
C CYS A 110 8.02 -2.20 -6.23
N ASP A 111 7.64 -3.22 -6.99
CA ASP A 111 7.39 -4.55 -6.47
C ASP A 111 8.69 -5.28 -6.08
N LEU A 112 8.57 -6.46 -5.46
CA LEU A 112 9.69 -7.34 -5.10
C LEU A 112 9.51 -8.66 -5.83
N THR A 113 10.35 -8.91 -6.83
CA THR A 113 10.22 -10.03 -7.77
C THR A 113 11.35 -11.04 -7.61
N HIS A 114 11.19 -12.22 -8.21
CA HIS A 114 12.29 -13.19 -8.32
C HIS A 114 13.51 -12.59 -9.03
N GLY A 115 13.31 -11.75 -10.06
CA GLY A 115 14.39 -11.09 -10.79
C GLY A 115 15.26 -10.19 -9.89
N TYR A 116 14.65 -9.48 -8.93
CA TYR A 116 15.42 -8.71 -7.95
C TYR A 116 16.37 -9.61 -7.15
N VAL A 117 15.89 -10.79 -6.73
CA VAL A 117 16.70 -11.77 -5.99
C VAL A 117 17.82 -12.31 -6.85
N SER A 118 17.52 -12.80 -8.07
CA SER A 118 18.53 -13.36 -8.99
C SER A 118 19.65 -12.36 -9.28
N ILE A 119 19.30 -11.11 -9.65
CA ILE A 119 20.29 -10.08 -9.98
C ILE A 119 21.24 -9.77 -8.82
N ASN A 120 20.74 -9.78 -7.58
CA ASN A 120 21.53 -9.41 -6.40
C ASN A 120 22.23 -10.61 -5.74
N ALA A 121 21.75 -11.83 -5.94
CA ALA A 121 22.38 -13.05 -5.44
C ALA A 121 23.53 -13.52 -6.35
N ASP A 122 23.36 -13.39 -7.67
CA ASP A 122 24.28 -13.95 -8.67
C ASP A 122 25.37 -12.94 -9.08
N TYR A 123 25.40 -11.74 -8.49
CA TYR A 123 26.29 -10.64 -8.93
C TYR A 123 27.80 -10.94 -8.75
N ARG A 124 28.16 -11.91 -7.91
CA ARG A 124 29.55 -12.25 -7.57
C ARG A 124 29.89 -13.74 -7.77
N SER A 125 29.02 -14.49 -8.43
CA SER A 125 29.18 -15.91 -8.75
C SER A 125 29.44 -16.12 -10.23
#